data_AF-A0A351IQR8-F1
#
_entry.id   AF-A0A351IQR8-F1
#
_cell.length_a   1.000
_cell.length_b   1.000
_cell.length_c   1.000
_cell.angle_alpha   90.00
_cell.angle_beta   90.00
_cell.angle_gamma   90.00
#
_symmetry.space_group_name_H-M   'P 1'
#
loop_
_entity.id
_entity.type
_entity.pdbx_description
1 polymer ?
#
loop_
_entity_poly.entity_id
_entity_poly.type
_entity_poly.pdbx_seq_one_letter_code
_entity_poly.pdbx_strand_id
1 'polypeptide(L)'
;MQKVIRTGLVIFVLIVINVIFSKSASEASDFCGTELTSIDGIPVCSNGTDQGSLNYCCGTGPFGYQYQCTELADRYFGYNFPSTFGRDYFLNALNLGFAPLKNGESPVAPKHGDALGFDNRTIKDPTAVGHIALIDKVWQSTDGTYTVEIVEQNWGSPTISNTGRAQLRMIRDAQGAYRVDDRGSGFVTQGWVRFFGYQAIVPGEYQGSLWKNPQSHAFLEAYEQNGGKAMLGDPDVRAGETPYVHDWCVKTKCVVIQDFFGGSYGDLAIIFNAWMNKAFVVRGAFWEFYRTNDGPIALGSPIEDEHAPITNQTHLHPCSPNALSCQGFQRGSLNWDGKSVIPISNPAPIPPVNIRMR
;
A
#
# COMPACT_ATOMS: atom_id res chain seq x y z
N MET A 1 23.18 -29.57 67.35
CA MET A 1 24.26 -28.79 66.71
C MET A 1 24.60 -29.44 65.37
N GLN A 2 24.04 -28.93 64.27
CA GLN A 2 24.38 -29.39 62.92
C GLN A 2 24.90 -28.20 62.13
N LYS A 3 26.15 -28.33 61.67
CA LYS A 3 26.91 -27.31 60.92
C LYS A 3 26.38 -27.20 59.50
N VAL A 4 25.97 -25.99 59.12
CA VAL A 4 25.69 -25.60 57.73
C VAL A 4 27.02 -25.25 57.06
N ILE A 5 27.40 -26.00 56.03
CA ILE A 5 28.54 -25.68 55.16
C ILE A 5 28.00 -24.84 53.99
N ARG A 6 28.43 -23.58 53.90
CA ARG A 6 28.18 -22.71 52.74
C ARG A 6 29.26 -22.96 51.69
N THR A 7 28.86 -23.52 50.54
CA THR A 7 29.72 -23.64 49.37
C THR A 7 29.66 -22.32 48.60
N GLY A 8 30.73 -21.53 48.69
CA GLY A 8 30.93 -20.34 47.87
C GLY A 8 31.37 -20.74 46.47
N LEU A 9 30.57 -20.40 45.46
CA LEU A 9 30.92 -20.51 44.05
C LEU A 9 31.67 -19.23 43.65
N VAL A 10 32.97 -19.34 43.42
CA VAL A 10 33.81 -18.27 42.86
C VAL A 10 33.72 -18.37 41.34
N ILE A 11 32.98 -17.46 40.71
CA ILE A 11 32.92 -17.31 39.25
C ILE A 11 34.09 -16.42 38.82
N PHE A 12 35.08 -17.03 38.18
CA PHE A 12 36.16 -16.33 37.49
C PHE A 12 35.61 -15.73 36.19
N VAL A 13 35.45 -14.41 36.14
CA VAL A 13 35.06 -13.68 34.93
C VAL A 13 36.33 -13.43 34.09
N LEU A 14 36.50 -14.22 33.05
CA LEU A 14 37.53 -14.02 32.01
C LEU A 14 37.02 -12.92 31.05
N ILE A 15 37.44 -11.68 31.29
CA ILE A 15 37.26 -10.58 30.35
C ILE A 15 38.28 -10.76 29.22
N VAL A 16 37.87 -11.46 28.16
CA VAL A 16 38.59 -11.44 26.88
C VAL A 16 38.24 -10.12 26.19
N ILE A 17 39.15 -9.16 26.28
CA ILE A 17 39.08 -7.90 25.53
C ILE A 17 39.33 -8.24 24.06
N ASN A 18 38.28 -8.58 23.32
CA ASN A 18 38.29 -8.50 21.87
C ASN A 18 38.26 -7.02 21.47
N VAL A 19 39.43 -6.39 21.36
CA VAL A 19 39.57 -5.14 20.61
C VAL A 19 39.37 -5.50 19.13
N ILE A 20 38.10 -5.55 18.72
CA ILE A 20 37.75 -5.56 17.30
C ILE A 20 38.17 -4.19 16.78
N PHE A 21 39.25 -4.16 16.00
CA PHE A 21 39.57 -3.01 15.16
C PHE A 21 38.45 -2.88 14.12
N SER A 22 37.38 -2.17 14.48
CA SER A 22 36.41 -1.65 13.55
C SER A 22 37.14 -0.62 12.69
N LYS A 23 37.80 -1.08 11.64
CA LYS A 23 38.39 -0.22 10.61
C LYS A 23 37.24 0.65 10.09
N SER A 24 37.36 1.95 10.28
CA SER A 24 36.35 2.95 9.95
C SER A 24 36.02 2.84 8.46
N ALA A 25 34.94 2.13 8.12
CA ALA A 25 34.43 1.99 6.75
C ALA A 25 33.79 3.29 6.23
N SER A 26 33.99 4.42 6.90
CA SER A 26 33.31 5.68 6.65
C SER A 26 33.94 6.53 5.54
N GLU A 27 35.09 6.17 4.97
CA GLU A 27 35.72 6.96 3.88
C GLU A 27 35.47 6.36 2.48
N ALA A 28 34.95 5.13 2.38
CA ALA A 28 34.71 4.51 1.07
C ALA A 28 33.37 4.95 0.42
N SER A 29 32.44 5.53 1.19
CA SER A 29 31.12 5.97 0.70
C SER A 29 31.14 7.18 -0.23
N ASP A 30 32.28 7.86 -0.36
CA ASP A 30 32.34 9.21 -0.91
C ASP A 30 32.71 9.25 -2.41
N PHE A 31 33.09 8.11 -2.99
CA PHE A 31 33.35 8.05 -4.43
C PHE A 31 32.06 7.88 -5.23
N CYS A 32 31.93 8.67 -6.29
CA CYS A 32 30.84 8.54 -7.25
C CYS A 32 30.72 7.10 -7.78
N GLY A 33 29.51 6.54 -7.71
CA GLY A 33 29.23 5.19 -8.22
C GLY A 33 29.61 4.04 -7.31
N THR A 34 30.22 4.30 -6.14
CA THR A 34 30.42 3.27 -5.13
C THR A 34 29.07 2.69 -4.72
N GLU A 35 28.93 1.36 -4.78
CA GLU A 35 27.76 0.66 -4.26
C GLU A 35 27.71 0.81 -2.73
N LEU A 36 26.62 1.39 -2.23
CA LEU A 36 26.32 1.57 -0.81
C LEU A 36 25.56 0.37 -0.25
N THR A 37 24.64 -0.18 -1.05
CA THR A 37 23.78 -1.34 -0.75
C THR A 37 23.15 -1.85 -2.05
N SER A 38 22.30 -2.86 -1.98
CA SER A 38 21.38 -3.27 -3.04
C SER A 38 19.96 -3.49 -2.53
N ILE A 39 18.97 -3.46 -3.44
CA ILE A 39 17.60 -3.96 -3.25
C ILE A 39 17.28 -4.88 -4.43
N ASP A 40 16.86 -6.12 -4.17
CA ASP A 40 16.59 -7.14 -5.21
C ASP A 40 17.72 -7.35 -6.23
N GLY A 41 18.98 -7.20 -5.78
CA GLY A 41 20.17 -7.28 -6.63
C GLY A 41 20.43 -6.04 -7.48
N ILE A 42 19.61 -4.99 -7.36
CA ILE A 42 19.81 -3.69 -8.01
C ILE A 42 20.71 -2.83 -7.10
N PRO A 43 21.89 -2.40 -7.59
CA PRO A 43 22.84 -1.66 -6.75
C PRO A 43 22.35 -0.23 -6.50
N VAL A 44 22.61 0.26 -5.30
CA VAL A 44 22.29 1.61 -4.84
C VAL A 44 23.61 2.30 -4.65
N CYS A 45 23.86 3.30 -5.47
CA CYS A 45 25.18 3.88 -5.61
C CYS A 45 25.25 5.29 -5.00
N SER A 46 26.46 5.64 -4.55
CA SER A 46 26.77 6.98 -4.06
C SER A 46 26.75 7.99 -5.20
N ASN A 47 26.16 9.16 -4.94
CA ASN A 47 26.28 10.32 -5.82
C ASN A 47 27.57 11.14 -5.51
N GLY A 48 28.49 10.55 -4.73
CA GLY A 48 29.77 11.14 -4.36
C GLY A 48 29.62 12.47 -3.63
N THR A 49 30.41 13.47 -4.04
CA THR A 49 30.35 14.83 -3.47
C THR A 49 29.06 15.59 -3.80
N ASP A 50 28.26 15.09 -4.75
CA ASP A 50 26.98 15.70 -5.16
C ASP A 50 25.78 15.14 -4.38
N GLN A 51 26.02 14.34 -3.34
CA GLN A 51 25.00 13.79 -2.46
C GLN A 51 24.08 14.89 -1.89
N GLY A 52 22.77 14.70 -2.01
CA GLY A 52 21.75 15.65 -1.53
C GLY A 52 21.59 16.89 -2.40
N SER A 53 22.15 16.90 -3.61
CA SER A 53 22.06 18.00 -4.56
C SER A 53 21.35 17.60 -5.85
N LEU A 54 21.06 18.57 -6.73
CA LEU A 54 20.52 18.32 -8.06
C LEU A 54 21.59 17.91 -9.08
N ASN A 55 22.87 17.93 -8.69
CA ASN A 55 23.97 17.52 -9.56
C ASN A 55 24.13 16.00 -9.54
N TYR A 56 24.66 15.45 -10.62
CA TYR A 56 24.85 14.02 -10.77
C TYR A 56 26.30 13.75 -11.20
N CYS A 57 26.95 12.80 -10.55
CA CYS A 57 28.39 12.63 -10.67
C CYS A 57 28.81 11.73 -11.85
N CYS A 58 27.89 10.94 -12.44
CA CYS A 58 28.21 9.93 -13.46
C CYS A 58 27.49 10.12 -14.82
N GLY A 59 26.98 11.32 -15.09
CA GLY A 59 26.29 11.59 -16.35
C GLY A 59 24.85 11.06 -16.42
N THR A 60 24.35 10.88 -17.64
CA THR A 60 23.00 10.34 -17.92
C THR A 60 23.11 8.88 -18.35
N GLY A 61 22.38 8.01 -17.66
CA GLY A 61 22.21 6.59 -18.00
C GLY A 61 20.83 6.30 -18.62
N PRO A 62 20.49 5.02 -18.85
CA PRO A 62 19.21 4.62 -19.45
C PRO A 62 17.99 4.95 -18.58
N PHE A 63 18.19 5.14 -17.28
CA PHE A 63 17.15 5.41 -16.27
C PHE A 63 17.22 6.83 -15.71
N GLY A 64 17.94 7.75 -16.37
CA GLY A 64 18.07 9.14 -15.93
C GLY A 64 19.46 9.51 -15.42
N TYR A 65 19.53 10.51 -14.55
CA TYR A 65 20.79 11.09 -14.07
C TYR A 65 21.44 10.22 -12.98
N GLN A 66 22.61 9.65 -13.25
CA GLN A 66 23.29 8.74 -12.32
C GLN A 66 24.09 9.55 -11.28
N TYR A 67 23.84 9.47 -9.97
CA TYR A 67 23.02 8.52 -9.19
C TYR A 67 21.96 9.25 -8.35
N GLN A 68 20.99 9.88 -9.02
CA GLN A 68 19.89 10.61 -8.40
C GLN A 68 18.86 9.66 -7.76
N CYS A 69 17.99 10.22 -6.90
CA CYS A 69 16.94 9.43 -6.25
C CYS A 69 15.90 8.90 -7.25
N THR A 70 15.55 9.69 -8.27
CA THR A 70 14.65 9.24 -9.35
C THR A 70 15.29 8.14 -10.19
N GLU A 71 16.59 8.23 -10.49
CA GLU A 71 17.30 7.19 -11.27
C GLU A 71 17.24 5.82 -10.61
N LEU A 72 17.34 5.74 -9.28
CA LEU A 72 17.16 4.48 -8.56
C LEU A 72 15.75 3.91 -8.75
N ALA A 73 14.72 4.76 -8.61
CA ALA A 73 13.33 4.33 -8.75
C ALA A 73 13.02 3.87 -10.19
N ASP A 74 13.42 4.67 -11.18
CA ASP A 74 13.34 4.35 -12.61
C ASP A 74 14.00 3.00 -12.91
N ARG A 75 15.24 2.81 -12.43
CA ARG A 75 16.01 1.57 -12.62
C ARG A 75 15.38 0.37 -11.91
N TYR A 76 14.82 0.56 -10.72
CA TYR A 76 14.14 -0.51 -9.98
C TYR A 76 12.90 -1.02 -10.69
N PHE A 77 12.06 -0.11 -11.20
CA PHE A 77 10.85 -0.49 -11.91
C PHE A 77 11.13 -0.89 -13.37
N GLY A 78 12.31 -0.56 -13.92
CA GLY A 78 12.69 -0.87 -15.29
C GLY A 78 12.06 0.06 -16.32
N TYR A 79 11.73 1.30 -15.93
CA TYR A 79 11.11 2.31 -16.79
C TYR A 79 11.86 3.63 -16.66
N ASN A 80 11.84 4.44 -17.72
CA ASN A 80 12.32 5.82 -17.68
C ASN A 80 11.09 6.74 -17.61
N PHE A 81 10.61 6.98 -16.40
CA PHE A 81 9.44 7.82 -16.18
C PHE A 81 9.76 9.27 -16.57
N PRO A 82 8.81 10.04 -17.12
CA PRO A 82 9.01 11.46 -17.46
C PRO A 82 9.16 12.38 -16.23
N SER A 83 9.42 11.81 -15.05
CA SER A 83 9.49 12.50 -13.76
C SER A 83 10.93 12.88 -13.45
N THR A 84 11.21 14.19 -13.35
CA THR A 84 12.55 14.68 -12.99
C THR A 84 12.74 14.86 -11.48
N PHE A 85 11.66 14.78 -10.69
CA PHE A 85 11.63 15.15 -9.28
C PHE A 85 11.07 14.01 -8.42
N GLY A 86 11.66 13.77 -7.24
CA GLY A 86 11.24 12.69 -6.36
C GLY A 86 9.77 12.79 -5.93
N ARG A 87 9.30 14.00 -5.57
CA ARG A 87 7.89 14.21 -5.18
C ARG A 87 6.88 13.89 -6.28
N ASP A 88 7.31 13.99 -7.54
CA ASP A 88 6.42 13.88 -8.69
C ASP A 88 6.00 12.42 -8.92
N TYR A 89 6.74 11.45 -8.38
CA TYR A 89 6.31 10.04 -8.34
C TYR A 89 4.98 9.86 -7.61
N PHE A 90 4.78 10.57 -6.49
CA PHE A 90 3.52 10.51 -5.75
C PHE A 90 2.45 11.41 -6.40
N LEU A 91 2.80 12.64 -6.76
CA LEU A 91 1.83 13.60 -7.33
C LEU A 91 1.28 13.16 -8.69
N ASN A 92 2.12 12.52 -9.52
CA ASN A 92 1.76 12.03 -10.84
C ASN A 92 1.62 10.50 -10.89
N ALA A 93 1.54 9.83 -9.74
CA ALA A 93 1.54 8.36 -9.62
C ALA A 93 0.68 7.66 -10.69
N LEU A 94 -0.57 8.12 -10.85
CA LEU A 94 -1.51 7.53 -11.80
C LEU A 94 -1.03 7.66 -13.27
N ASN A 95 -0.45 8.80 -13.66
CA ASN A 95 0.10 9.00 -15.01
C ASN A 95 1.36 8.16 -15.25
N LEU A 96 2.03 7.77 -14.17
CA LEU A 96 3.24 6.98 -14.16
C LEU A 96 2.97 5.47 -14.03
N GLY A 97 1.71 5.03 -14.01
CA GLY A 97 1.37 3.60 -13.86
C GLY A 97 1.50 3.08 -12.43
N PHE A 98 1.48 3.98 -11.45
CA PHE A 98 1.44 3.67 -10.04
C PHE A 98 0.06 3.98 -9.45
N ALA A 99 -0.23 3.38 -8.30
CA ALA A 99 -1.29 3.87 -7.44
C ALA A 99 -0.74 4.57 -6.20
N PRO A 100 -1.20 5.80 -5.91
CA PRO A 100 -0.78 6.54 -4.72
C PRO A 100 -1.56 6.09 -3.49
N LEU A 101 -0.85 5.66 -2.45
CA LEU A 101 -1.39 5.31 -1.13
C LEU A 101 -0.98 6.41 -0.13
N LYS A 102 -1.93 7.29 0.19
CA LYS A 102 -1.64 8.54 0.92
C LYS A 102 -1.31 8.31 2.39
N ASN A 103 -0.27 9.00 2.85
CA ASN A 103 0.24 8.90 4.22
C ASN A 103 -0.80 9.36 5.25
N GLY A 104 -1.09 8.52 6.25
CA GLY A 104 -2.08 8.81 7.28
C GLY A 104 -3.55 8.68 6.84
N GLU A 105 -3.80 8.28 5.60
CA GLU A 105 -5.16 8.08 5.08
C GLU A 105 -5.36 6.66 4.53
N SER A 106 -4.31 6.05 3.99
CA SER A 106 -4.38 4.68 3.45
C SER A 106 -4.42 3.63 4.55
N PRO A 107 -5.41 2.72 4.55
CA PRO A 107 -5.43 1.54 5.42
C PRO A 107 -4.56 0.39 4.89
N VAL A 108 -3.95 0.54 3.72
CA VAL A 108 -3.08 -0.48 3.09
C VAL A 108 -1.65 -0.19 3.48
N ALA A 109 -1.01 -1.01 4.30
CA ALA A 109 0.40 -0.81 4.66
C ALA A 109 1.32 -0.75 3.42
N PRO A 110 2.41 0.02 3.47
CA PRO A 110 3.49 -0.13 2.51
C PRO A 110 4.04 -1.57 2.56
N LYS A 111 4.59 -2.02 1.44
CA LYS A 111 5.29 -3.31 1.34
C LYS A 111 6.59 -3.17 0.56
N HIS A 112 7.43 -4.20 0.64
CA HIS A 112 8.64 -4.30 -0.16
C HIS A 112 8.33 -4.06 -1.66
N GLY A 113 9.12 -3.21 -2.31
CA GLY A 113 8.98 -2.81 -3.71
C GLY A 113 8.05 -1.62 -3.97
N ASP A 114 7.34 -1.10 -2.96
CA ASP A 114 6.69 0.21 -3.07
C ASP A 114 7.75 1.33 -3.08
N ALA A 115 7.44 2.50 -3.64
CA ALA A 115 8.29 3.69 -3.55
C ALA A 115 7.67 4.74 -2.62
N LEU A 116 8.42 5.21 -1.64
CA LEU A 116 8.01 6.20 -0.64
C LEU A 116 8.36 7.61 -1.10
N GLY A 117 7.35 8.44 -1.36
CA GLY A 117 7.50 9.80 -1.86
C GLY A 117 7.53 10.84 -0.75
N PHE A 118 8.41 11.83 -0.90
CA PHE A 118 8.58 12.93 0.04
C PHE A 118 8.48 14.28 -0.67
N ASP A 119 7.77 15.22 -0.07
CA ASP A 119 7.66 16.61 -0.51
C ASP A 119 8.36 17.53 0.50
N ASN A 120 9.22 18.41 0.01
CA ASN A 120 9.91 19.43 0.80
C ASN A 120 9.58 20.84 0.32
N ARG A 121 8.56 21.02 -0.51
CA ARG A 121 8.11 22.34 -0.94
C ARG A 121 7.69 23.15 0.27
N THR A 122 8.12 24.40 0.27
CA THR A 122 7.67 25.42 1.22
C THR A 122 7.05 26.58 0.46
N ILE A 123 6.37 27.49 1.16
CA ILE A 123 5.91 28.75 0.54
C ILE A 123 7.09 29.53 -0.08
N LYS A 124 8.29 29.39 0.49
CA LYS A 124 9.51 30.08 0.03
C LYS A 124 10.22 29.35 -1.10
N ASP A 125 10.02 28.04 -1.22
CA ASP A 125 10.56 27.22 -2.30
C ASP A 125 9.49 26.26 -2.82
N PRO A 126 8.60 26.74 -3.70
CA PRO A 126 7.60 25.89 -4.34
C PRO A 126 8.21 24.96 -5.39
N THR A 127 9.49 25.13 -5.74
CA THR A 127 10.16 24.39 -6.80
C THR A 127 10.90 23.15 -6.32
N ALA A 128 11.01 22.97 -5.00
CA ALA A 128 11.92 22.12 -4.24
C ALA A 128 12.20 20.64 -4.59
N VAL A 129 11.98 20.05 -5.76
CA VAL A 129 12.22 18.62 -6.14
C VAL A 129 11.68 17.44 -5.27
N GLY A 130 11.60 17.53 -3.94
CA GLY A 130 11.26 16.40 -3.07
C GLY A 130 12.28 15.25 -3.12
N HIS A 131 11.85 14.07 -2.71
CA HIS A 131 12.67 12.86 -2.69
C HIS A 131 11.82 11.61 -2.92
N ILE A 132 12.45 10.53 -3.36
CA ILE A 132 11.83 9.22 -3.56
C ILE A 132 12.80 8.15 -3.07
N ALA A 133 12.28 7.17 -2.35
CA ALA A 133 13.05 6.02 -1.86
C ALA A 133 12.26 4.73 -2.09
N LEU A 134 12.93 3.59 -2.16
CA LEU A 134 12.29 2.28 -2.31
C LEU A 134 12.12 1.63 -0.95
N ILE A 135 10.98 1.00 -0.71
CA ILE A 135 10.73 0.26 0.53
C ILE A 135 11.32 -1.13 0.37
N ASP A 136 12.28 -1.48 1.23
CA ASP A 136 12.89 -2.81 1.26
C ASP A 136 12.18 -3.71 2.28
N LYS A 137 11.87 -3.21 3.47
CA LYS A 137 11.22 -4.06 4.50
C LYS A 137 10.22 -3.28 5.32
N VAL A 138 9.17 -3.98 5.73
CA VAL A 138 8.20 -3.49 6.70
C VAL A 138 8.01 -4.57 7.76
N TRP A 139 8.19 -4.22 9.03
CA TRP A 139 7.96 -5.14 10.13
C TRP A 139 7.27 -4.44 11.30
N GLN A 140 6.54 -5.23 12.07
CA GLN A 140 5.90 -4.78 13.31
C GLN A 140 6.78 -5.13 14.51
N SER A 141 7.05 -4.14 15.35
CA SER A 141 7.68 -4.30 16.65
C SER A 141 6.69 -4.87 17.67
N THR A 142 7.21 -5.44 18.76
CA THR A 142 6.39 -6.04 19.83
C THR A 142 5.48 -5.05 20.55
N ASP A 143 5.78 -3.75 20.48
CA ASP A 143 4.97 -2.67 21.05
C ASP A 143 3.83 -2.20 20.12
N GLY A 144 3.65 -2.89 18.98
CA GLY A 144 2.63 -2.57 17.99
C GLY A 144 3.00 -1.45 17.02
N THR A 145 4.16 -0.80 17.20
CA THR A 145 4.71 0.12 16.19
C THR A 145 5.25 -0.65 15.00
N TYR A 146 5.36 0.01 13.85
CA TYR A 146 5.94 -0.56 12.65
C TYR A 146 7.22 0.18 12.31
N THR A 147 8.14 -0.49 11.63
CA THR A 147 9.31 0.13 11.02
C THR A 147 9.31 -0.16 9.53
N VAL A 148 9.63 0.87 8.75
CA VAL A 148 9.82 0.81 7.30
C VAL A 148 11.29 1.05 7.03
N GLU A 149 11.99 0.05 6.51
CA GLU A 149 13.34 0.21 5.98
C GLU A 149 13.24 0.59 4.51
N ILE A 150 13.84 1.73 4.19
CA ILE A 150 13.95 2.25 2.84
C ILE A 150 15.38 2.17 2.34
N VAL A 151 15.50 2.13 1.02
CA VAL A 151 16.74 2.16 0.25
C VAL A 151 16.69 3.37 -0.68
N GLU A 152 17.74 4.18 -0.69
CA GLU A 152 17.74 5.49 -1.36
C GLU A 152 19.10 5.89 -1.93
N GLN A 153 19.08 6.60 -3.06
CA GLN A 153 20.24 7.32 -3.60
C GLN A 153 20.05 8.82 -3.39
N ASN A 154 21.15 9.57 -3.45
CA ASN A 154 21.14 11.04 -3.38
C ASN A 154 20.42 11.67 -2.15
N TRP A 155 20.31 10.95 -1.03
CA TRP A 155 19.89 11.53 0.25
C TRP A 155 21.07 11.98 1.13
N GLY A 156 20.91 13.08 1.87
CA GLY A 156 21.85 13.51 2.91
C GLY A 156 23.00 14.40 2.42
N SER A 157 23.92 14.75 3.32
CA SER A 157 25.13 15.52 3.01
C SER A 157 26.29 14.57 2.69
N PRO A 158 27.26 14.95 1.84
CA PRO A 158 28.49 14.17 1.61
C PRO A 158 29.27 13.85 2.89
N THR A 159 29.05 14.62 3.97
CA THR A 159 29.73 14.46 5.26
C THR A 159 29.04 13.50 6.23
N ILE A 160 27.88 12.97 5.88
CA ILE A 160 27.14 12.02 6.70
C ILE A 160 27.29 10.66 6.05
N SER A 161 27.77 9.65 6.80
CA SER A 161 27.92 8.28 6.30
C SER A 161 26.60 7.80 5.69
N ASN A 162 26.53 7.74 4.37
CA ASN A 162 25.34 7.28 3.67
C ASN A 162 25.51 5.79 3.37
N THR A 163 24.71 4.96 4.03
CA THR A 163 24.66 3.51 3.76
C THR A 163 23.69 3.15 2.64
N GLY A 164 23.03 4.16 2.04
CA GLY A 164 21.93 3.96 1.10
C GLY A 164 20.68 3.39 1.76
N ARG A 165 20.63 3.32 3.10
CA ARG A 165 19.52 2.74 3.88
C ARG A 165 19.08 3.68 4.99
N ALA A 166 17.78 3.70 5.26
CA ALA A 166 17.22 4.39 6.42
C ALA A 166 16.04 3.62 7.00
N GLN A 167 15.80 3.79 8.29
CA GLN A 167 14.64 3.22 8.98
C GLN A 167 13.72 4.35 9.45
N LEU A 168 12.46 4.25 9.07
CA LEU A 168 11.41 5.19 9.44
C LEU A 168 10.41 4.48 10.33
N ARG A 169 9.95 5.19 11.36
CA ARG A 169 8.83 4.72 12.16
C ARG A 169 7.55 4.80 11.34
N MET A 170 6.69 3.81 11.50
CA MET A 170 5.33 3.82 10.98
C MET A 170 4.35 3.47 12.10
N ILE A 171 3.20 4.14 12.12
CA ILE A 171 2.11 3.88 13.04
C ILE A 171 0.86 3.49 12.27
N ARG A 172 0.00 2.70 12.90
CA ARG A 172 -1.37 2.45 12.45
C ARG A 172 -2.31 3.12 13.43
N ASP A 173 -3.16 4.02 12.96
CA ASP A 173 -4.12 4.72 13.83
C ASP A 173 -5.31 3.83 14.21
N ALA A 174 -6.21 4.37 15.03
CA ALA A 174 -7.40 3.66 15.51
C ALA A 174 -8.42 3.38 14.39
N GLN A 175 -8.35 4.11 13.28
CA GLN A 175 -9.18 3.92 12.09
C GLN A 175 -8.56 2.91 11.11
N GLY A 176 -7.35 2.44 11.42
CA GLY A 176 -6.60 1.46 10.64
C GLY A 176 -5.70 2.07 9.57
N ALA A 177 -5.59 3.39 9.48
CA ALA A 177 -4.76 4.10 8.52
C ALA A 177 -3.28 4.05 8.92
N TYR A 178 -2.39 3.87 7.95
CA TYR A 178 -0.94 3.82 8.17
C TYR A 178 -0.32 5.20 7.93
N ARG A 179 0.54 5.63 8.86
CA ARG A 179 1.36 6.83 8.74
C ARG A 179 2.83 6.50 8.93
N VAL A 180 3.63 6.72 7.90
CA VAL A 180 5.10 6.68 7.96
C VAL A 180 5.58 8.08 8.36
N ASP A 181 6.47 8.15 9.35
CA ASP A 181 7.06 9.40 9.80
C ASP A 181 7.95 10.01 8.71
N ASP A 182 8.22 11.30 8.85
CA ASP A 182 9.06 12.07 7.93
C ASP A 182 10.51 11.60 7.95
N ARG A 183 11.20 11.71 6.80
CA ARG A 183 12.63 11.37 6.69
C ARG A 183 13.55 12.36 7.43
N GLY A 184 13.02 13.53 7.81
CA GLY A 184 13.72 14.64 8.46
C GLY A 184 13.97 15.83 7.53
N SER A 185 14.67 16.85 8.00
CA SER A 185 15.18 17.98 7.18
C SER A 185 14.13 18.76 6.37
N GLY A 186 12.87 18.78 6.82
CA GLY A 186 11.77 19.48 6.13
C GLY A 186 11.13 18.71 4.97
N PHE A 187 11.48 17.42 4.78
CA PHE A 187 10.80 16.52 3.85
C PHE A 187 9.62 15.85 4.54
N VAL A 188 8.42 16.16 4.08
CA VAL A 188 7.15 15.60 4.54
C VAL A 188 6.82 14.36 3.72
N THR A 189 6.55 13.24 4.38
CA THR A 189 6.14 12.00 3.71
C THR A 189 4.75 12.16 3.10
N GLN A 190 4.65 12.06 1.77
CA GLN A 190 3.39 12.18 1.03
C GLN A 190 2.56 10.89 1.12
N GLY A 191 3.27 9.75 1.10
CA GLY A 191 2.71 8.41 1.01
C GLY A 191 3.64 7.52 0.21
N TRP A 192 3.17 6.32 -0.11
CA TRP A 192 3.91 5.38 -0.96
C TRP A 192 3.12 5.14 -2.24
N VAL A 193 3.84 4.82 -3.30
CA VAL A 193 3.27 4.44 -4.58
C VAL A 193 3.56 2.98 -4.84
N ARG A 194 2.55 2.26 -5.32
CA ARG A 194 2.68 0.85 -5.72
C ARG A 194 2.66 0.77 -7.24
N PHE A 195 3.71 0.19 -7.81
CA PHE A 195 3.84 0.08 -9.25
C PHE A 195 3.06 -1.11 -9.80
N PHE A 196 2.33 -0.90 -10.89
CA PHE A 196 1.56 -1.95 -11.55
C PHE A 196 1.90 -2.11 -13.04
N GLY A 197 2.85 -1.34 -13.58
CA GLY A 197 3.19 -1.37 -15.00
C GLY A 197 2.21 -0.60 -15.88
N TYR A 198 2.65 -0.25 -17.09
CA TYR A 198 1.84 0.44 -18.10
C TYR A 198 0.82 -0.49 -18.80
N GLN A 199 0.82 -1.80 -18.51
CA GLN A 199 0.04 -2.80 -19.26
C GLN A 199 -0.51 -3.97 -18.43
N ALA A 200 -0.37 -3.97 -17.10
CA ALA A 200 -1.08 -5.00 -16.34
C ALA A 200 -2.59 -4.70 -16.42
N ILE A 201 -3.38 -5.74 -16.71
CA ILE A 201 -4.82 -5.72 -16.47
C ILE A 201 -4.95 -5.75 -14.94
N VAL A 202 -4.93 -4.57 -14.32
CA VAL A 202 -5.01 -4.43 -12.86
C VAL A 202 -6.46 -4.15 -12.45
N PRO A 203 -6.83 -4.45 -11.19
CA PRO A 203 -8.07 -3.97 -10.57
C PRO A 203 -8.16 -2.44 -10.67
N GLY A 204 -9.07 -1.97 -11.51
CA GLY A 204 -9.25 -0.54 -11.80
C GLY A 204 -9.50 -0.31 -13.29
N GLU A 205 -10.12 0.81 -13.63
CA GLU A 205 -10.43 1.11 -15.03
C GLU A 205 -9.25 1.82 -15.69
N TYR A 206 -8.48 1.09 -16.51
CA TYR A 206 -7.50 1.70 -17.42
C TYR A 206 -8.15 1.84 -18.81
N GLN A 207 -8.59 3.05 -19.16
CA GLN A 207 -9.14 3.35 -20.49
C GLN A 207 -8.09 4.05 -21.36
N GLY A 208 -7.54 3.35 -22.35
CA GLY A 208 -6.85 3.90 -23.53
C GLY A 208 -5.49 4.59 -23.31
N SER A 209 -5.24 5.16 -22.13
CA SER A 209 -3.96 5.75 -21.72
C SER A 209 -3.94 6.25 -20.26
N LEU A 210 -5.08 6.32 -19.56
CA LEU A 210 -5.19 6.91 -18.22
C LEU A 210 -6.03 6.03 -17.29
N TRP A 211 -5.64 6.00 -16.02
CA TRP A 211 -6.46 5.46 -14.95
C TRP A 211 -7.65 6.35 -14.67
N LYS A 212 -8.86 5.79 -14.56
CA LYS A 212 -10.00 6.58 -14.10
C LYS A 212 -9.87 6.83 -12.60
N ASN A 213 -9.47 8.05 -12.26
CA ASN A 213 -10.02 8.88 -11.17
C ASN A 213 -10.10 8.16 -9.77
N PRO A 214 -10.81 8.67 -8.74
CA PRO A 214 -10.89 8.02 -7.42
C PRO A 214 -11.44 6.59 -7.43
N GLN A 215 -12.16 6.19 -8.49
CA GLN A 215 -12.74 4.86 -8.63
C GLN A 215 -11.66 3.79 -8.73
N SER A 216 -10.67 3.98 -9.61
CA SER A 216 -9.58 3.00 -9.76
C SER A 216 -8.78 2.83 -8.48
N HIS A 217 -8.59 3.91 -7.73
CA HIS A 217 -7.96 3.83 -6.41
C HIS A 217 -8.80 2.98 -5.45
N ALA A 218 -10.12 3.18 -5.40
CA ALA A 218 -11.00 2.37 -4.55
C ALA A 218 -10.96 0.87 -4.90
N PHE A 219 -10.92 0.53 -6.20
CA PHE A 219 -10.77 -0.85 -6.63
C PHE A 219 -9.46 -1.47 -6.20
N LEU A 220 -8.36 -0.75 -6.41
CA LEU A 220 -7.06 -1.25 -6.02
C LEU A 220 -6.93 -1.38 -4.51
N GLU A 221 -7.41 -0.38 -3.76
CA GLU A 221 -7.37 -0.39 -2.31
C GLU A 221 -8.13 -1.62 -1.79
N ALA A 222 -9.34 -1.87 -2.28
CA ALA A 222 -10.11 -3.07 -1.95
C ALA A 222 -9.37 -4.37 -2.35
N TYR A 223 -8.73 -4.39 -3.51
CA TYR A 223 -7.96 -5.54 -3.98
C TYR A 223 -6.79 -5.86 -3.05
N GLU A 224 -5.97 -4.87 -2.73
CA GLU A 224 -4.79 -5.05 -1.88
C GLU A 224 -5.17 -5.34 -0.42
N GLN A 225 -6.21 -4.67 0.12
CA GLN A 225 -6.74 -4.97 1.46
C GLN A 225 -7.17 -6.42 1.61
N ASN A 226 -7.71 -7.02 0.55
CA ASN A 226 -8.23 -8.38 0.58
C ASN A 226 -7.22 -9.44 0.11
N GLY A 227 -5.93 -9.09 0.04
CA GLY A 227 -4.83 -10.02 -0.24
C GLY A 227 -4.40 -10.11 -1.71
N GLY A 228 -4.89 -9.19 -2.54
CA GLY A 228 -4.49 -9.02 -3.93
C GLY A 228 -4.61 -10.30 -4.77
N LYS A 229 -3.68 -10.51 -5.70
CA LYS A 229 -3.73 -11.61 -6.69
C LYS A 229 -3.79 -13.00 -6.03
N ALA A 230 -3.10 -13.18 -4.92
CA ALA A 230 -3.06 -14.48 -4.24
C ALA A 230 -4.45 -14.90 -3.70
N MET A 231 -5.25 -13.94 -3.24
CA MET A 231 -6.57 -14.21 -2.66
C MET A 231 -7.69 -14.03 -3.68
N LEU A 232 -7.67 -12.94 -4.47
CA LEU A 232 -8.75 -12.58 -5.38
C LEU A 232 -8.59 -13.22 -6.76
N GLY A 233 -7.36 -13.47 -7.21
CA GLY A 233 -7.08 -14.06 -8.50
C GLY A 233 -6.89 -13.03 -9.60
N ASP A 234 -7.16 -13.45 -10.83
CA ASP A 234 -7.04 -12.63 -12.04
C ASP A 234 -8.38 -11.97 -12.39
N PRO A 235 -8.38 -10.74 -12.93
CA PRO A 235 -9.58 -10.11 -13.48
C PRO A 235 -10.24 -11.04 -14.50
N ASP A 236 -11.56 -11.17 -14.46
CA ASP A 236 -12.26 -12.07 -15.36
C ASP A 236 -12.18 -11.61 -16.81
N VAL A 237 -11.62 -12.46 -17.66
CA VAL A 237 -11.34 -12.19 -19.07
C VAL A 237 -12.05 -13.20 -19.98
N ARG A 238 -13.05 -13.93 -19.47
CA ARG A 238 -13.81 -14.89 -20.28
C ARG A 238 -14.48 -14.21 -21.48
N ALA A 239 -14.67 -14.97 -22.55
CA ALA A 239 -15.18 -14.44 -23.81
C ALA A 239 -16.56 -13.76 -23.63
N GLY A 240 -16.62 -12.45 -23.84
CA GLY A 240 -17.82 -11.64 -23.70
C GLY A 240 -17.89 -10.84 -22.39
N GLU A 241 -16.98 -11.08 -21.45
CA GLU A 241 -16.79 -10.25 -20.26
C GLU A 241 -15.74 -9.16 -20.55
N THR A 242 -15.87 -8.03 -19.86
CA THR A 242 -14.89 -6.93 -19.97
C THR A 242 -13.81 -7.15 -18.91
N PRO A 243 -12.52 -7.26 -19.32
CA PRO A 243 -11.42 -7.56 -18.40
C PRO A 243 -11.06 -6.40 -17.47
N TYR A 244 -11.87 -5.34 -17.46
CA TYR A 244 -11.64 -4.10 -16.77
C TYR A 244 -12.86 -3.74 -15.93
N VAL A 245 -12.66 -2.79 -15.02
CA VAL A 245 -13.76 -2.16 -14.29
C VAL A 245 -14.80 -1.65 -15.28
N HIS A 246 -16.05 -2.06 -15.07
CA HIS A 246 -17.13 -1.79 -16.00
C HIS A 246 -18.45 -1.53 -15.26
N ASP A 247 -19.39 -0.92 -15.97
CA ASP A 247 -20.76 -0.79 -15.50
C ASP A 247 -21.51 -2.10 -15.73
N TRP A 248 -22.02 -2.69 -14.66
CA TRP A 248 -22.98 -3.79 -14.75
C TRP A 248 -24.38 -3.28 -14.43
N CYS A 249 -25.19 -3.18 -15.49
CA CYS A 249 -26.53 -2.64 -15.44
C CYS A 249 -27.59 -3.74 -15.55
N VAL A 250 -28.54 -3.72 -14.63
CA VAL A 250 -29.80 -4.46 -14.75
C VAL A 250 -30.95 -3.46 -14.79
N LYS A 251 -31.71 -3.47 -15.89
CA LYS A 251 -32.71 -2.44 -16.22
C LYS A 251 -32.10 -1.03 -16.18
N THR A 252 -32.51 -0.19 -15.23
CA THR A 252 -32.05 1.20 -15.07
C THR A 252 -31.11 1.40 -13.87
N LYS A 253 -30.65 0.31 -13.24
CA LYS A 253 -29.74 0.36 -12.09
C LYS A 253 -28.42 -0.27 -12.47
N CYS A 254 -27.34 0.46 -12.22
CA CYS A 254 -25.99 0.02 -12.52
C CYS A 254 -25.13 0.07 -11.27
N VAL A 255 -24.14 -0.82 -11.21
CA VAL A 255 -23.00 -0.72 -10.29
C VAL A 255 -21.72 -0.79 -11.11
N VAL A 256 -20.68 -0.13 -10.62
CA VAL A 256 -19.34 -0.23 -11.20
C VAL A 256 -18.63 -1.41 -10.53
N ILE A 257 -18.10 -2.34 -11.30
CA ILE A 257 -17.62 -3.64 -10.82
C ILE A 257 -16.38 -4.12 -11.57
N GLN A 258 -15.57 -4.95 -10.91
CA GLN A 258 -14.57 -5.83 -11.51
C GLN A 258 -14.75 -7.21 -10.89
N ASP A 259 -15.01 -8.21 -11.72
CA ASP A 259 -15.04 -9.62 -11.39
C ASP A 259 -13.66 -10.25 -11.48
N PHE A 260 -13.45 -11.30 -10.68
CA PHE A 260 -12.20 -12.03 -10.55
C PHE A 260 -12.45 -13.53 -10.48
N PHE A 261 -11.47 -14.31 -10.96
CA PHE A 261 -11.48 -15.77 -10.90
C PHE A 261 -10.08 -16.32 -10.58
N GLY A 262 -10.01 -17.59 -10.16
CA GLY A 262 -8.75 -18.31 -9.95
C GLY A 262 -7.99 -17.95 -8.66
N GLY A 263 -8.52 -17.06 -7.82
CA GLY A 263 -8.01 -16.79 -6.49
C GLY A 263 -8.39 -17.85 -5.46
N SER A 264 -7.77 -17.80 -4.27
CA SER A 264 -8.08 -18.73 -3.18
C SER A 264 -9.51 -18.57 -2.62
N TYR A 265 -10.13 -17.41 -2.85
CA TYR A 265 -11.53 -17.14 -2.49
C TYR A 265 -12.54 -17.62 -3.57
N GLY A 266 -12.06 -18.15 -4.69
CA GLY A 266 -12.90 -18.51 -5.83
C GLY A 266 -13.40 -17.29 -6.60
N ASP A 267 -14.47 -17.47 -7.37
CA ASP A 267 -15.09 -16.39 -8.13
C ASP A 267 -15.68 -15.33 -7.20
N LEU A 268 -15.38 -14.06 -7.47
CA LEU A 268 -15.82 -12.92 -6.68
C LEU A 268 -15.85 -11.66 -7.51
N ALA A 269 -16.29 -10.56 -6.90
CA ALA A 269 -16.13 -9.24 -7.48
C ALA A 269 -15.78 -8.18 -6.45
N ILE A 270 -15.12 -7.13 -6.91
CA ILE A 270 -15.03 -5.85 -6.20
C ILE A 270 -16.12 -4.96 -6.78
N ILE A 271 -16.96 -4.36 -5.92
CA ILE A 271 -18.03 -3.46 -6.36
C ILE A 271 -17.83 -2.09 -5.75
N PHE A 272 -17.82 -1.05 -6.58
CA PHE A 272 -17.69 0.34 -6.14
C PHE A 272 -19.03 0.92 -5.68
N ASN A 273 -18.98 1.59 -4.53
CA ASN A 273 -20.04 2.39 -3.96
C ASN A 273 -19.72 3.87 -4.14
N ALA A 274 -20.38 4.48 -5.11
CA ALA A 274 -20.18 5.90 -5.44
C ALA A 274 -20.54 6.87 -4.30
N TRP A 275 -21.44 6.49 -3.38
CA TRP A 275 -21.82 7.36 -2.27
C TRP A 275 -20.75 7.43 -1.19
N MET A 276 -19.98 6.35 -1.04
CA MET A 276 -18.90 6.26 -0.06
C MET A 276 -17.53 6.55 -0.67
N ASN A 277 -17.44 6.61 -2.00
CA ASN A 277 -16.19 6.61 -2.75
C ASN A 277 -15.25 5.48 -2.29
N LYS A 278 -15.81 4.28 -2.13
CA LYS A 278 -15.13 3.06 -1.67
C LYS A 278 -15.60 1.87 -2.50
N ALA A 279 -14.75 0.85 -2.62
CA ALA A 279 -15.13 -0.42 -3.20
C ALA A 279 -15.02 -1.53 -2.15
N PHE A 280 -15.80 -2.58 -2.31
CA PHE A 280 -15.88 -3.68 -1.35
C PHE A 280 -15.85 -5.01 -2.09
N VAL A 281 -15.20 -6.01 -1.49
CA VAL A 281 -15.19 -7.37 -2.02
C VAL A 281 -16.52 -8.04 -1.70
N VAL A 282 -17.15 -8.61 -2.72
CA VAL A 282 -18.31 -9.50 -2.61
C VAL A 282 -17.86 -10.86 -3.11
N ARG A 283 -17.79 -11.86 -2.23
CA ARG A 283 -17.15 -13.17 -2.53
C ARG A 283 -18.07 -14.36 -2.32
N GLY A 284 -17.70 -15.48 -2.94
CA GLY A 284 -18.31 -16.79 -2.70
C GLY A 284 -19.82 -16.79 -2.84
N ALA A 285 -20.53 -17.28 -1.81
CA ALA A 285 -21.98 -17.40 -1.85
C ALA A 285 -22.71 -16.04 -2.00
N PHE A 286 -22.15 -14.95 -1.46
CA PHE A 286 -22.73 -13.62 -1.63
C PHE A 286 -22.60 -13.12 -3.07
N TRP A 287 -21.46 -13.37 -3.71
CA TRP A 287 -21.28 -13.05 -5.12
C TRP A 287 -22.25 -13.82 -6.02
N GLU A 288 -22.38 -15.12 -5.77
CA GLU A 288 -23.31 -15.97 -6.51
C GLU A 288 -24.77 -15.52 -6.34
N PHE A 289 -25.18 -15.17 -5.11
CA PHE A 289 -26.49 -14.59 -4.87
C PHE A 289 -26.67 -13.27 -5.62
N TYR A 290 -25.67 -12.37 -5.57
CA TYR A 290 -25.71 -11.07 -6.23
C TYR A 290 -25.90 -11.21 -7.75
N ARG A 291 -25.17 -12.12 -8.40
CA ARG A 291 -25.33 -12.43 -9.83
C ARG A 291 -26.66 -13.03 -10.20
N THR A 292 -27.14 -14.00 -9.44
CA THR A 292 -28.35 -14.74 -9.80
C THR A 292 -29.65 -14.00 -9.47
N ASN A 293 -29.58 -12.91 -8.69
CA ASN A 293 -30.76 -12.17 -8.21
C ASN A 293 -30.78 -10.70 -8.64
N ASP A 294 -30.25 -10.36 -9.81
CA ASP A 294 -30.25 -8.98 -10.32
C ASP A 294 -29.69 -7.98 -9.29
N GLY A 295 -28.54 -8.30 -8.68
CA GLY A 295 -27.95 -7.59 -7.54
C GLY A 295 -27.97 -6.04 -7.62
N PRO A 296 -27.69 -5.39 -8.76
CA PRO A 296 -27.80 -3.93 -8.88
C PRO A 296 -29.19 -3.38 -8.55
N ILE A 297 -30.25 -4.15 -8.81
CA ILE A 297 -31.63 -3.84 -8.43
C ILE A 297 -31.95 -4.36 -7.03
N ALA A 298 -31.66 -5.62 -6.75
CA ALA A 298 -32.09 -6.24 -5.49
C ALA A 298 -31.38 -5.65 -4.26
N LEU A 299 -30.07 -5.39 -4.39
CA LEU A 299 -29.19 -5.03 -3.27
C LEU A 299 -28.55 -3.65 -3.44
N GLY A 300 -28.23 -3.24 -4.67
CA GLY A 300 -27.41 -2.05 -4.95
C GLY A 300 -25.92 -2.29 -4.68
N SER A 301 -25.14 -1.24 -4.44
CA SER A 301 -23.72 -1.39 -4.08
C SER A 301 -23.55 -1.91 -2.64
N PRO A 302 -22.49 -2.66 -2.33
CA PRO A 302 -22.10 -2.96 -0.95
C PRO A 302 -21.72 -1.68 -0.19
N ILE A 303 -21.90 -1.68 1.12
CA ILE A 303 -21.59 -0.53 2.02
C ILE A 303 -20.58 -0.90 3.11
N GLU A 304 -20.21 -2.18 3.19
CA GLU A 304 -19.23 -2.73 4.12
C GLU A 304 -18.65 -4.04 3.55
N ASP A 305 -17.49 -4.46 4.08
CA ASP A 305 -16.92 -5.77 3.79
C ASP A 305 -17.68 -6.87 4.54
N GLU A 306 -17.56 -8.11 4.07
CA GLU A 306 -18.07 -9.27 4.80
C GLU A 306 -17.40 -9.38 6.18
N HIS A 307 -18.20 -9.59 7.20
CA HIS A 307 -17.71 -9.78 8.56
C HIS A 307 -18.49 -10.88 9.31
N ALA A 308 -17.89 -11.42 10.37
CA ALA A 308 -18.56 -12.32 11.31
C ALA A 308 -19.63 -11.56 12.14
N PRO A 309 -20.58 -12.24 12.78
CA PRO A 309 -21.53 -11.61 13.70
C PRO A 309 -20.83 -10.77 14.76
N ILE A 310 -21.12 -9.47 14.74
CA ILE A 310 -20.64 -8.53 15.74
C ILE A 310 -21.68 -8.51 16.86
N THR A 311 -21.27 -8.80 18.09
CA THR A 311 -22.16 -8.88 19.26
C THR A 311 -22.72 -7.53 19.73
N ASN A 312 -22.26 -6.43 19.12
CA ASN A 312 -22.67 -5.08 19.47
C ASN A 312 -23.83 -4.60 18.57
N GLN A 313 -24.97 -4.27 19.19
CA GLN A 313 -26.19 -3.82 18.52
C GLN A 313 -26.08 -2.45 17.82
N THR A 314 -24.94 -1.77 17.92
CA THR A 314 -24.72 -0.47 17.27
C THR A 314 -24.27 -0.58 15.81
N HIS A 315 -24.04 -1.78 15.27
CA HIS A 315 -23.71 -1.94 13.85
C HIS A 315 -24.92 -1.63 12.98
N LEU A 316 -24.73 -0.93 11.86
CA LEU A 316 -25.83 -0.52 10.98
C LEU A 316 -26.55 -1.73 10.37
N HIS A 317 -25.81 -2.83 10.18
CA HIS A 317 -26.30 -4.11 9.67
C HIS A 317 -25.79 -5.24 10.58
N PRO A 318 -26.49 -5.55 11.68
CA PRO A 318 -26.10 -6.68 12.51
C PRO A 318 -26.40 -7.99 11.77
N CYS A 319 -25.44 -8.92 11.79
CA CYS A 319 -25.70 -10.27 11.30
C CYS A 319 -26.81 -10.93 12.14
N SER A 320 -27.58 -11.83 11.54
CA SER A 320 -28.50 -12.69 12.30
C SER A 320 -27.70 -13.50 13.33
N PRO A 321 -28.25 -13.78 14.53
CA PRO A 321 -27.58 -14.59 15.55
C PRO A 321 -27.11 -15.97 15.06
N ASN A 322 -27.74 -16.50 14.00
CA ASN A 322 -27.42 -17.80 13.43
C ASN A 322 -26.54 -17.72 12.17
N ALA A 323 -26.14 -16.51 11.75
CA ALA A 323 -25.25 -16.34 10.61
C ALA A 323 -23.79 -16.62 11.03
N LEU A 324 -23.00 -17.18 10.12
CA LEU A 324 -21.54 -17.28 10.22
C LEU A 324 -20.86 -16.02 9.70
N SER A 325 -21.46 -15.36 8.70
CA SER A 325 -21.02 -14.06 8.19
C SER A 325 -22.18 -13.27 7.61
N CYS A 326 -22.00 -11.97 7.47
CA CYS A 326 -22.92 -11.12 6.74
C CYS A 326 -22.21 -9.99 6.01
N GLN A 327 -22.90 -9.37 5.06
CA GLN A 327 -22.45 -8.19 4.34
C GLN A 327 -23.62 -7.24 4.07
N GLY A 328 -23.45 -5.97 4.39
CA GLY A 328 -24.39 -4.89 4.13
C GLY A 328 -24.34 -4.36 2.70
N PHE A 329 -25.51 -4.04 2.17
CA PHE A 329 -25.75 -3.42 0.87
C PHE A 329 -26.71 -2.23 1.03
N GLN A 330 -26.76 -1.35 0.03
CA GLN A 330 -27.63 -0.17 0.04
C GLN A 330 -29.12 -0.48 0.30
N ARG A 331 -29.60 -1.69 -0.04
CA ARG A 331 -31.01 -2.11 0.08
C ARG A 331 -31.25 -3.32 1.00
N GLY A 332 -30.27 -3.70 1.83
CA GLY A 332 -30.42 -4.84 2.74
C GLY A 332 -29.09 -5.41 3.19
N SER A 333 -29.12 -6.60 3.75
CA SER A 333 -27.91 -7.38 3.99
C SER A 333 -28.10 -8.82 3.52
N LEU A 334 -26.98 -9.48 3.24
CA LEU A 334 -26.95 -10.92 3.02
C LEU A 334 -26.30 -11.58 4.22
N ASN A 335 -26.87 -12.69 4.70
CA ASN A 335 -26.30 -13.52 5.74
C ASN A 335 -25.96 -14.90 5.20
N TRP A 336 -24.85 -15.47 5.62
CA TRP A 336 -24.46 -16.84 5.33
C TRP A 336 -24.56 -17.68 6.60
N ASP A 337 -25.32 -18.78 6.60
CA ASP A 337 -25.47 -19.68 7.76
C ASP A 337 -24.60 -20.96 7.67
N GLY A 338 -23.69 -21.02 6.69
CA GLY A 338 -22.92 -22.23 6.38
C GLY A 338 -23.56 -23.14 5.34
N LYS A 339 -24.81 -22.89 4.95
CA LYS A 339 -25.57 -23.71 3.99
C LYS A 339 -26.21 -22.88 2.89
N SER A 340 -26.75 -21.72 3.21
CA SER A 340 -27.52 -20.86 2.32
C SER A 340 -27.32 -19.39 2.60
N VAL A 341 -27.53 -18.56 1.57
CA VAL A 341 -27.59 -17.12 1.71
C VAL A 341 -29.02 -16.72 2.05
N ILE A 342 -29.17 -15.99 3.15
CA ILE A 342 -30.46 -15.50 3.66
C ILE A 342 -30.48 -13.98 3.45
N PRO A 343 -31.27 -13.46 2.50
CA PRO A 343 -31.42 -12.02 2.33
C PRO A 343 -32.25 -11.44 3.48
N ILE A 344 -31.75 -10.38 4.09
CA ILE A 344 -32.49 -9.58 5.06
C ILE A 344 -32.85 -8.27 4.39
N SER A 345 -34.13 -8.11 4.07
CA SER A 345 -34.66 -6.85 3.56
C SER A 345 -34.54 -5.78 4.65
N ASN A 346 -33.93 -4.64 4.32
CA ASN A 346 -34.06 -3.47 5.18
C ASN A 346 -35.43 -2.81 4.91
N PRO A 347 -36.24 -2.53 5.95
CA PRO A 347 -37.56 -1.93 5.75
C PRO A 347 -37.52 -0.46 5.27
N ALA A 348 -36.35 0.17 5.19
CA ALA A 348 -36.19 1.52 4.63
C ALA A 348 -34.85 1.68 3.87
N PRO A 349 -34.82 2.39 2.73
CA PRO A 349 -33.58 2.87 2.14
C PRO A 349 -32.83 3.71 3.17
N ILE A 350 -31.53 3.47 3.34
CA ILE A 350 -30.70 4.30 4.21
C ILE A 350 -30.76 5.73 3.65
N PRO A 351 -31.22 6.73 4.42
CA PRO A 351 -31.24 8.10 3.95
C PRO A 351 -29.80 8.52 3.59
N PRO A 352 -29.61 9.28 2.51
CA PRO A 352 -28.27 9.68 2.09
C PRO A 352 -27.54 10.32 3.27
N VAL A 353 -26.41 9.72 3.67
CA VAL A 353 -25.53 10.33 4.66
C VAL A 353 -25.07 11.63 4.02
N ASN A 354 -25.42 12.77 4.63
CA ASN A 354 -24.97 14.08 4.19
C ASN A 354 -23.46 14.21 4.46
N ILE A 355 -22.66 13.57 3.63
CA ILE A 355 -21.22 13.76 3.61
C ILE A 355 -21.00 15.12 2.95
N ARG A 356 -20.87 16.17 3.77
CA ARG A 356 -20.28 17.42 3.30
C ARG A 356 -18.83 17.08 2.93
N MET A 357 -18.56 16.97 1.64
CA MET A 357 -17.19 17.01 1.12
C MET A 357 -16.58 18.33 1.62
N ARG A 358 -15.59 18.22 2.52
CA ARG A 358 -14.80 19.37 2.99
C ARG A 358 -13.65 19.61 2.04
#